data_AF-A0A7C6F6M4-F1
#
_entry.id   AF-A0A7C6F6M4-F1
#
_cell.length_a   1.000
_cell.length_b   1.000
_cell.length_c   1.000
_cell.angle_alpha   90.00
_cell.angle_beta   90.00
_cell.angle_gamma   90.00
#
_symmetry.space_group_name_H-M   'P 1'
#
loop_
_entity.id
_entity.type
_entity.pdbx_description
1 polymer ?
#
loop_
_entity_poly.entity_id
_entity_poly.type
_entity_poly.pdbx_seq_one_letter_code
_entity_poly.pdbx_strand_id
1 'polypeptide(L)'
;MRAFPRFLALFVALAVQPLVLFAADVVQQANQTVSGRITQMTKTEVVIETTGGARTIPVNQIQSISWDGEPATLKNIRMAMQVSQYEDVISALDRIKMDTITRAEIRQDIEFYRAAATAYLALRGTGSIDEAGKLVANFALNNPNNYHYWEATKLVADLLVAKGAVDKAVEYYGQLTQAPWPEFKAQAGTAVGWAYLGSGKIDEADKAFSDVIALQISGDDTPKVLATIGKARCL
;
A
#
# COMPACT_ATOMS: atom_id res chain seq x y z
N MET A 1 58.95 -8.40 -62.22
CA MET A 1 58.73 -8.78 -60.81
C MET A 1 58.24 -7.56 -60.03
N ARG A 2 56.93 -7.47 -59.75
CA ARG A 2 56.34 -6.52 -58.80
C ARG A 2 55.24 -7.27 -58.05
N ALA A 3 55.44 -7.48 -56.76
CA ALA A 3 54.49 -8.16 -55.88
C ALA A 3 53.48 -7.15 -55.33
N PHE A 4 52.19 -7.45 -55.47
CA PHE A 4 51.10 -6.74 -54.79
C PHE A 4 50.74 -7.51 -53.51
N PRO A 5 50.65 -6.86 -52.32
CA PRO A 5 50.19 -7.53 -51.12
C PRO A 5 48.66 -7.65 -51.14
N ARG A 6 48.15 -8.86 -50.95
CA ARG A 6 46.73 -9.12 -50.69
C ARG A 6 46.45 -8.82 -49.22
N PHE A 7 45.75 -7.73 -48.93
CA PHE A 7 45.16 -7.51 -47.62
C PHE A 7 43.87 -8.34 -47.50
N LEU A 8 43.87 -9.31 -46.59
CA LEU A 8 42.69 -10.06 -46.20
C LEU A 8 42.04 -9.29 -45.03
N ALA A 9 40.92 -8.61 -45.28
CA ALA A 9 40.15 -7.95 -44.24
C ALA A 9 39.28 -9.00 -43.51
N LEU A 10 39.62 -9.29 -42.26
CA LEU A 10 38.84 -10.15 -41.37
C LEU A 10 37.69 -9.31 -40.78
N PHE A 11 36.46 -9.51 -41.26
CA PHE A 11 35.27 -8.93 -40.64
C PHE A 11 34.96 -9.71 -39.36
N VAL A 12 35.26 -9.13 -38.19
CA VAL A 12 34.75 -9.61 -36.91
C VAL A 12 33.32 -9.09 -36.77
N ALA A 13 32.35 -9.97 -36.99
CA ALA A 13 30.95 -9.69 -36.70
C ALA A 13 30.78 -9.60 -35.18
N LEU A 14 30.69 -8.38 -34.64
CA LEU A 14 30.33 -8.14 -33.25
C LEU A 14 28.85 -8.51 -33.09
N ALA A 15 28.57 -9.70 -32.55
CA ALA A 15 27.21 -10.09 -32.19
C ALA A 15 26.75 -9.23 -31.01
N VAL A 16 26.04 -8.14 -31.29
CA VAL A 16 25.29 -7.41 -30.27
C VAL A 16 24.17 -8.34 -29.81
N GLN A 17 24.37 -9.02 -28.67
CA GLN A 17 23.29 -9.78 -28.08
C GLN A 17 22.22 -8.80 -27.61
N PRO A 18 20.95 -9.00 -27.99
CA PRO A 18 19.87 -8.19 -27.45
C PRO A 18 19.85 -8.38 -25.94
N LEU A 19 20.00 -7.28 -25.20
CA LEU A 19 19.66 -7.24 -23.78
C LEU A 19 18.18 -7.65 -23.68
N VAL A 20 17.94 -8.87 -23.23
CA VAL A 20 16.61 -9.28 -22.81
C VAL A 20 16.30 -8.44 -21.59
N LEU A 21 15.54 -7.36 -21.78
CA LEU A 21 14.86 -6.68 -20.70
C LEU A 21 13.83 -7.67 -20.16
N PHE A 22 14.22 -8.46 -19.16
CA PHE A 22 13.25 -9.21 -18.39
C PHE A 22 12.28 -8.21 -17.77
N ALA A 23 10.99 -8.46 -17.95
CA ALA A 23 9.98 -7.76 -17.18
C ALA A 23 10.25 -8.05 -15.69
N ALA A 24 10.22 -6.99 -14.88
CA ALA A 24 10.68 -7.01 -13.50
C ALA A 24 9.58 -6.40 -12.63
N ASP A 25 9.56 -6.79 -11.36
CA ASP A 25 8.75 -6.10 -10.37
C ASP A 25 9.23 -4.65 -10.27
N VAL A 26 8.29 -3.74 -9.99
CA VAL A 26 8.58 -2.31 -9.84
C VAL A 26 7.94 -1.81 -8.55
N VAL A 27 8.78 -1.44 -7.59
CA VAL A 27 8.36 -0.76 -6.37
C VAL A 27 8.36 0.75 -6.63
N GLN A 28 7.19 1.37 -6.55
CA GLN A 28 7.03 2.82 -6.62
C GLN A 28 7.20 3.42 -5.23
N GLN A 29 8.11 4.38 -5.10
CA GLN A 29 8.26 5.24 -3.93
C GLN A 29 7.95 6.70 -4.34
N ALA A 30 7.84 7.61 -3.37
CA ALA A 30 7.48 9.01 -3.64
C ALA A 30 8.40 9.71 -4.66
N ASN A 31 9.71 9.46 -4.59
CA ASN A 31 10.71 10.18 -5.40
C ASN A 31 11.51 9.28 -6.35
N GLN A 32 11.25 7.98 -6.36
CA GLN A 32 12.00 7.02 -7.19
C GLN A 32 11.20 5.75 -7.46
N THR A 33 11.63 5.02 -8.49
CA THR A 33 11.19 3.64 -8.74
C THR A 33 12.37 2.70 -8.57
N VAL A 34 12.09 1.51 -8.05
CA VAL A 34 13.07 0.44 -7.92
C VAL A 34 12.57 -0.77 -8.70
N SER A 35 13.33 -1.17 -9.72
CA SER A 35 12.99 -2.32 -10.56
C SER A 35 13.93 -3.49 -10.29
N GLY A 36 13.37 -4.70 -10.23
CA GLY A 36 14.09 -5.91 -9.88
C GLY A 36 13.14 -7.08 -9.61
N ARG A 37 13.64 -8.12 -8.96
CA ARG A 37 12.80 -9.26 -8.53
C ARG A 37 12.57 -9.15 -7.03
N ILE A 38 11.31 -9.10 -6.60
CA ILE A 38 10.99 -9.18 -5.18
C ILE A 38 11.22 -10.62 -4.71
N THR A 39 12.06 -10.77 -3.68
CA THR A 39 12.46 -12.07 -3.13
C THR A 39 11.88 -12.33 -1.75
N GLN A 40 11.51 -11.26 -1.02
CA GLN A 40 10.88 -11.36 0.30
C GLN A 40 9.89 -10.21 0.50
N MET A 41 8.80 -10.51 1.21
CA MET A 41 7.82 -9.52 1.67
C MET A 41 7.42 -9.83 3.11
N THR A 42 7.35 -8.78 3.90
CA THR A 42 6.72 -8.77 5.23
C THR A 42 5.82 -7.54 5.34
N LYS A 43 5.05 -7.45 6.43
CA LYS A 43 4.26 -6.24 6.73
C LYS A 43 5.12 -4.99 7.02
N THR A 44 6.44 -5.15 7.20
CA THR A 44 7.35 -4.03 7.49
C THR A 44 8.31 -3.71 6.36
N GLU A 45 8.65 -4.66 5.51
CA GLU A 45 9.64 -4.46 4.45
C GLU A 45 9.46 -5.39 3.26
N VAL A 46 9.95 -4.94 2.11
CA VAL A 46 10.07 -5.70 0.87
C VAL A 46 11.54 -5.75 0.48
N VAL A 47 12.05 -6.94 0.17
CA VAL A 47 13.40 -7.11 -0.38
C VAL A 47 13.31 -7.31 -1.88
N ILE A 48 14.03 -6.49 -2.63
CA ILE A 48 14.09 -6.52 -4.09
C ILE A 48 15.54 -6.70 -4.55
N GLU A 49 15.76 -7.74 -5.35
CA GLU A 49 17.04 -7.99 -6.02
C GLU A 49 17.12 -7.16 -7.29
N THR A 50 18.05 -6.21 -7.31
CA THR A 50 18.29 -5.32 -8.45
C THR A 50 19.61 -5.68 -9.14
N THR A 51 19.91 -5.05 -10.27
CA THR A 51 21.23 -5.18 -10.92
C THR A 51 22.38 -4.68 -10.04
N GLY A 52 22.11 -3.79 -9.08
CA GLY A 52 23.06 -3.28 -8.10
C GLY A 52 23.10 -4.06 -6.79
N GLY A 53 22.40 -5.21 -6.71
CA GLY A 53 22.27 -6.04 -5.51
C GLY A 53 20.93 -5.89 -4.79
N ALA A 54 20.80 -6.60 -3.67
CA ALA A 54 19.61 -6.62 -2.83
C ALA A 54 19.36 -5.25 -2.18
N ARG A 55 18.11 -4.78 -2.23
CA ARG A 55 17.64 -3.59 -1.53
C ARG A 55 16.49 -3.96 -0.63
N THR A 56 16.52 -3.49 0.62
CA THR A 56 15.40 -3.61 1.57
C THR A 56 14.65 -2.29 1.61
N ILE A 57 13.36 -2.32 1.32
CA ILE A 57 12.49 -1.15 1.22
C ILE A 57 11.44 -1.22 2.33
N PRO A 58 11.41 -0.26 3.27
CA PRO A 58 10.35 -0.18 4.28
C PRO A 58 8.98 0.04 3.65
N VAL A 59 7.96 -0.68 4.12
CA VAL A 59 6.60 -0.63 3.56
C VAL A 59 5.98 0.78 3.63
N ASN A 60 6.27 1.57 4.66
CA ASN A 60 5.78 2.95 4.74
C ASN A 60 6.35 3.90 3.66
N GLN A 61 7.34 3.44 2.87
CA GLN A 61 7.89 4.18 1.73
C GLN A 61 7.38 3.66 0.38
N ILE A 62 6.55 2.61 0.37
CA ILE A 62 5.99 2.00 -0.83
C ILE A 62 4.64 2.64 -1.13
N GLN A 63 4.50 3.22 -2.31
CA GLN A 63 3.22 3.72 -2.82
C GLN A 63 2.43 2.63 -3.53
N SER A 64 3.14 1.78 -4.28
CA SER A 64 2.57 0.62 -4.96
C SER A 64 3.68 -0.32 -5.43
N ILE A 65 3.29 -1.55 -5.75
CA ILE A 65 4.14 -2.52 -6.45
C ILE A 65 3.44 -2.92 -7.74
N SER A 66 4.14 -2.80 -8.87
CA SER A 66 3.73 -3.46 -10.12
C SER A 66 4.47 -4.78 -10.22
N TRP A 67 3.75 -5.86 -10.47
CA TRP A 67 4.33 -7.20 -10.50
C TRP A 67 4.68 -7.61 -11.92
N ASP A 68 5.80 -8.32 -12.07
CA ASP A 68 6.07 -9.02 -13.32
C ASP A 68 4.95 -10.03 -13.62
N GLY A 69 4.49 -10.02 -14.87
CA GLY A 69 3.41 -10.86 -15.37
C GLY A 69 1.99 -10.44 -14.94
N GLU A 70 1.80 -9.26 -14.35
CA GLU A 70 0.46 -8.82 -13.95
C GLU A 70 -0.47 -8.47 -15.11
N PRO A 71 -1.80 -8.62 -14.95
CA PRO A 71 -2.75 -8.12 -15.92
C PRO A 71 -2.58 -6.60 -16.10
N ALA A 72 -2.56 -6.14 -17.35
CA ALA A 72 -2.43 -4.71 -17.66
C ALA A 72 -3.48 -3.82 -16.95
N THR A 73 -4.64 -4.40 -16.63
CA THR A 73 -5.71 -3.75 -15.86
C THR A 73 -5.27 -3.30 -14.46
N LEU A 74 -4.32 -3.99 -13.81
CA LEU A 74 -3.90 -3.62 -12.45
C LEU A 74 -3.26 -2.25 -12.38
N LYS A 75 -2.49 -1.84 -13.38
CA LYS A 75 -1.97 -0.45 -13.47
C LYS A 75 -3.10 0.58 -13.36
N ASN A 76 -4.20 0.37 -14.09
CA ASN A 76 -5.34 1.28 -14.08
C ASN A 76 -6.09 1.25 -12.75
N ILE A 77 -6.22 0.07 -12.12
CA ILE A 77 -6.80 -0.07 -10.78
C ILE A 77 -6.00 0.74 -9.75
N ARG A 78 -4.66 0.65 -9.77
CA ARG A 78 -3.81 1.41 -8.85
C ARG A 78 -3.96 2.92 -9.04
N MET A 79 -4.00 3.40 -10.27
CA MET A 79 -4.23 4.82 -10.56
C MET A 79 -5.62 5.27 -10.08
N ALA A 80 -6.67 4.51 -10.38
CA ALA A 80 -8.04 4.83 -9.97
C ALA A 80 -8.20 4.84 -8.43
N MET A 81 -7.55 3.91 -7.71
CA MET A 81 -7.48 3.93 -6.25
C MET A 81 -6.88 5.24 -5.71
N GLN A 82 -5.77 5.71 -6.30
CA GLN A 82 -5.08 6.94 -5.88
C GLN A 82 -5.95 8.18 -6.07
N VAL A 83 -6.75 8.24 -7.13
CA VAL A 83 -7.66 9.36 -7.42
C VAL A 83 -9.10 9.12 -6.95
N SER A 84 -9.31 8.17 -6.03
CA SER A 84 -10.61 7.92 -5.39
C SER A 84 -11.76 7.47 -6.29
N GLN A 85 -11.46 6.91 -7.47
CA GLN A 85 -12.43 6.37 -8.43
C GLN A 85 -12.74 4.89 -8.12
N TYR A 86 -13.38 4.63 -6.98
CA TYR A 86 -13.55 3.26 -6.47
C TYR A 86 -14.55 2.43 -7.28
N GLU A 87 -15.57 3.03 -7.86
CA GLU A 87 -16.51 2.35 -8.77
C GLU A 87 -15.79 1.85 -10.03
N ASP A 88 -14.85 2.63 -10.57
CA ASP A 88 -14.03 2.24 -11.71
C ASP A 88 -13.07 1.11 -11.33
N VAL A 89 -12.54 1.12 -10.09
CA VAL A 89 -11.74 0.02 -9.55
C VAL A 89 -12.53 -1.28 -9.53
N ILE A 90 -13.74 -1.28 -8.96
CA ILE A 90 -14.60 -2.48 -8.92
C ILE A 90 -14.90 -2.97 -10.35
N SER A 91 -15.28 -2.05 -11.24
CA SER A 91 -15.58 -2.37 -12.64
C SER A 91 -14.37 -2.96 -13.39
N ALA A 92 -13.16 -2.51 -13.08
CA ALA A 92 -11.93 -3.03 -13.65
C ALA A 92 -11.56 -4.41 -13.07
N LEU A 93 -11.72 -4.60 -11.76
CA LEU A 93 -11.46 -5.86 -11.07
C LEU A 93 -12.38 -6.99 -11.56
N ASP A 94 -13.64 -6.69 -11.87
CA ASP A 94 -14.61 -7.67 -12.36
C ASP A 94 -14.27 -8.24 -13.75
N ARG A 95 -13.39 -7.56 -14.49
CA ARG A 95 -12.90 -8.02 -15.80
C ARG A 95 -11.67 -8.94 -15.68
N ILE A 96 -11.10 -9.07 -14.49
CA ILE A 96 -9.92 -9.91 -14.26
C ILE A 96 -10.37 -11.37 -14.07
N LYS A 97 -9.81 -12.25 -14.89
CA LYS A 97 -10.02 -13.69 -14.79
C LYS A 97 -9.09 -14.29 -13.75
N MET A 98 -9.60 -14.57 -12.55
CA MET A 98 -8.79 -15.00 -11.40
C MET A 98 -8.06 -16.35 -11.59
N ASP A 99 -8.56 -17.19 -12.50
CA ASP A 99 -7.98 -18.46 -12.92
C ASP A 99 -6.71 -18.29 -13.77
N THR A 100 -6.54 -17.13 -14.43
CA THR A 100 -5.32 -16.82 -15.18
C THR A 100 -4.20 -16.26 -14.31
N ILE A 101 -4.48 -15.95 -13.03
CA ILE A 101 -3.51 -15.40 -12.10
C ILE A 101 -2.84 -16.54 -11.35
N THR A 102 -1.56 -16.76 -11.62
CA THR A 102 -0.79 -17.86 -10.99
C THR A 102 0.04 -17.39 -9.80
N ARG A 103 0.60 -16.17 -9.89
CA ARG A 103 1.43 -15.58 -8.84
C ARG A 103 0.59 -15.12 -7.65
N ALA A 104 0.97 -15.57 -6.45
CA ALA A 104 0.20 -15.32 -5.22
C ALA A 104 0.11 -13.82 -4.90
N GLU A 105 1.21 -13.07 -5.06
CA GLU A 105 1.26 -11.63 -4.74
C GLU A 105 0.28 -10.83 -5.61
N ILE A 106 0.13 -11.21 -6.88
CA ILE A 106 -0.83 -10.58 -7.81
C ILE A 106 -2.26 -10.85 -7.36
N ARG A 107 -2.56 -12.09 -6.93
CA ARG A 107 -3.87 -12.45 -6.38
C ARG A 107 -4.18 -11.63 -5.14
N GLN A 108 -3.20 -11.48 -4.24
CA GLN A 108 -3.33 -10.70 -3.02
C GLN A 108 -3.57 -9.22 -3.30
N ASP A 109 -2.88 -8.62 -4.28
CA ASP A 109 -3.14 -7.24 -4.71
C ASP A 109 -4.59 -7.07 -5.21
N ILE A 110 -5.08 -8.01 -6.03
CA ILE A 110 -6.46 -7.99 -6.53
C ILE A 110 -7.47 -8.08 -5.38
N GLU A 111 -7.24 -8.99 -4.43
CA GLU A 111 -8.06 -9.15 -3.23
C GLU A 111 -8.07 -7.88 -2.37
N PHE A 112 -6.88 -7.29 -2.14
CA PHE A 112 -6.74 -6.05 -1.41
C PHE A 112 -7.50 -4.90 -2.07
N TYR A 113 -7.26 -4.64 -3.37
CA TYR A 113 -7.90 -3.53 -4.06
C TYR A 113 -9.42 -3.68 -4.11
N ARG A 114 -9.92 -4.92 -4.24
CA ARG A 114 -11.36 -5.18 -4.12
C ARG A 114 -11.87 -4.82 -2.73
N ALA A 115 -11.23 -5.34 -1.68
CA ALA A 115 -11.64 -5.09 -0.30
C ALA A 115 -11.56 -3.59 0.05
N ALA A 116 -10.48 -2.91 -0.34
CA ALA A 116 -10.26 -1.50 -0.08
C ALA A 116 -11.25 -0.60 -0.83
N ALA A 117 -11.47 -0.84 -2.13
CA ALA A 117 -12.46 -0.10 -2.90
C ALA A 117 -13.88 -0.26 -2.32
N THR A 118 -14.28 -1.49 -1.98
CA THR A 118 -15.57 -1.74 -1.31
C THR A 118 -15.66 -1.05 0.04
N ALA A 119 -14.58 -1.02 0.83
CA ALA A 119 -14.53 -0.30 2.09
C ALA A 119 -14.70 1.21 1.93
N TYR A 120 -13.95 1.82 1.00
CA TYR A 120 -14.07 3.25 0.78
C TYR A 120 -15.44 3.65 0.22
N LEU A 121 -16.06 2.81 -0.63
CA LEU A 121 -17.44 3.03 -1.07
C LEU A 121 -18.42 2.98 0.11
N ALA A 122 -18.29 1.96 0.97
CA ALA A 122 -19.17 1.80 2.13
C ALA A 122 -19.04 2.98 3.10
N LEU A 123 -17.80 3.45 3.35
CA LEU A 123 -17.53 4.64 4.16
C LEU A 123 -18.12 5.93 3.56
N ARG A 124 -18.34 5.97 2.24
CA ARG A 124 -19.01 7.08 1.53
C ARG A 124 -20.54 6.92 1.44
N GLY A 125 -21.09 5.88 2.07
CA GLY A 125 -22.52 5.60 2.08
C GLY A 125 -23.01 4.71 0.94
N THR A 126 -22.10 4.11 0.16
CA THR A 126 -22.44 3.20 -0.95
C THR A 126 -22.08 1.76 -0.59
N GLY A 127 -23.10 0.90 -0.45
CA GLY A 127 -22.90 -0.52 -0.11
C GLY A 127 -22.92 -0.79 1.39
N SER A 128 -22.50 -1.99 1.79
CA SER A 128 -22.61 -2.48 3.17
C SER A 128 -21.30 -2.35 3.94
N ILE A 129 -21.31 -1.61 5.05
CA ILE A 129 -20.19 -1.52 6.00
C ILE A 129 -19.79 -2.91 6.53
N ASP A 130 -20.77 -3.79 6.76
CA ASP A 130 -20.53 -5.14 7.28
C ASP A 130 -19.86 -6.05 6.26
N GLU A 131 -20.26 -5.95 4.98
CA GLU A 131 -19.64 -6.71 3.91
C GLU A 131 -18.22 -6.23 3.63
N ALA A 132 -18.04 -4.91 3.52
CA ALA A 132 -16.73 -4.29 3.40
C ALA A 132 -15.79 -4.71 4.54
N GLY A 133 -16.28 -4.66 5.77
CA GLY A 133 -15.50 -5.02 6.96
C GLY A 133 -15.03 -6.47 6.92
N LYS A 134 -15.88 -7.39 6.48
CA LYS A 134 -15.51 -8.80 6.28
C LYS A 134 -14.44 -8.97 5.21
N LEU A 135 -14.55 -8.28 4.07
CA LEU A 135 -13.57 -8.38 2.99
C LEU A 135 -12.18 -7.92 3.45
N VAL A 136 -12.11 -6.75 4.08
CA VAL A 136 -10.82 -6.20 4.54
C VAL A 136 -10.24 -7.04 5.69
N ALA A 137 -11.07 -7.47 6.64
CA ALA A 137 -10.62 -8.32 7.75
C ALA A 137 -10.11 -9.68 7.24
N ASN A 138 -10.79 -10.30 6.28
CA ASN A 138 -10.35 -11.55 5.67
C ASN A 138 -9.01 -11.38 4.94
N PHE A 139 -8.82 -10.28 4.21
CA PHE A 139 -7.53 -9.98 3.59
C PHE A 139 -6.42 -9.89 4.64
N ALA A 140 -6.60 -9.10 5.70
CA ALA A 140 -5.59 -8.92 6.74
C ALA A 140 -5.27 -10.23 7.48
N LEU A 141 -6.29 -11.06 7.75
CA LEU A 141 -6.15 -12.36 8.40
C LEU A 141 -5.35 -13.36 7.53
N ASN A 142 -5.66 -13.41 6.24
CA ASN A 142 -5.06 -14.38 5.32
C ASN A 142 -3.68 -13.94 4.81
N ASN A 143 -3.36 -12.64 4.90
CA ASN A 143 -2.14 -12.06 4.34
C ASN A 143 -1.35 -11.23 5.39
N PRO A 144 -0.97 -11.82 6.55
CA PRO A 144 -0.35 -11.08 7.65
C PRO A 144 1.04 -10.52 7.35
N ASN A 145 1.69 -11.02 6.29
CA ASN A 145 3.00 -10.57 5.83
C ASN A 145 2.93 -9.69 4.58
N ASN A 146 1.74 -9.32 4.10
CA ASN A 146 1.62 -8.51 2.90
C ASN A 146 1.88 -7.02 3.20
N TYR A 147 2.44 -6.28 2.25
CA TYR A 147 2.74 -4.85 2.41
C TYR A 147 1.49 -3.99 2.65
N HIS A 148 0.31 -4.43 2.23
CA HIS A 148 -0.97 -3.76 2.52
C HIS A 148 -1.55 -4.09 3.91
N TYR A 149 -0.92 -4.93 4.72
CA TYR A 149 -1.46 -5.40 5.99
C TYR A 149 -1.90 -4.26 6.92
N TRP A 150 -1.07 -3.23 7.08
CA TRP A 150 -1.39 -2.10 7.95
C TRP A 150 -2.49 -1.21 7.39
N GLU A 151 -2.54 -1.03 6.07
CA GLU A 151 -3.61 -0.29 5.39
C GLU A 151 -4.95 -1.00 5.55
N ALA A 152 -4.97 -2.33 5.37
CA ALA A 152 -6.16 -3.14 5.63
C ALA A 152 -6.58 -3.08 7.11
N THR A 153 -5.63 -3.18 8.04
CA THR A 153 -5.90 -3.08 9.49
C THR A 153 -6.55 -1.74 9.84
N LYS A 154 -6.04 -0.64 9.28
CA LYS A 154 -6.63 0.69 9.42
C LYS A 154 -8.04 0.76 8.84
N LEU A 155 -8.27 0.21 7.65
CA LEU A 155 -9.59 0.20 7.02
C LEU A 155 -10.63 -0.60 7.83
N VAL A 156 -10.24 -1.70 8.48
CA VAL A 156 -11.12 -2.41 9.43
C VAL A 156 -11.52 -1.47 10.57
N ALA A 157 -10.57 -0.74 11.14
CA ALA A 157 -10.86 0.23 12.20
C ALA A 157 -11.80 1.35 11.71
N ASP A 158 -11.52 1.95 10.54
CA ASP A 158 -12.36 3.01 9.96
C ASP A 158 -13.82 2.54 9.76
N LEU A 159 -14.01 1.30 9.27
CA LEU A 159 -15.34 0.70 9.12
C LEU A 159 -16.02 0.40 10.46
N LEU A 160 -15.26 0.01 11.49
CA LEU A 160 -15.79 -0.18 12.85
C LEU A 160 -16.25 1.17 13.45
N VAL A 161 -15.52 2.26 13.21
CA VAL A 161 -15.97 3.60 13.59
C VAL A 161 -17.27 3.95 12.89
N ALA A 162 -17.36 3.74 11.57
CA ALA A 162 -18.58 4.01 10.80
C ALA A 162 -19.77 3.16 11.26
N LYS A 163 -19.52 1.96 11.79
CA LYS A 163 -20.53 1.09 12.41
C LYS A 163 -20.93 1.53 13.83
N GLY A 164 -20.24 2.50 14.42
CA GLY A 164 -20.42 2.92 15.82
C GLY A 164 -19.74 1.99 16.84
N ALA A 165 -18.94 1.02 16.38
CA ALA A 165 -18.21 0.08 17.22
C ALA A 165 -16.84 0.66 17.65
N VAL A 166 -16.86 1.84 18.27
CA VAL A 166 -15.65 2.64 18.54
C VAL A 166 -14.62 1.90 19.39
N ASP A 167 -15.02 1.19 20.44
CA ASP A 167 -14.06 0.49 21.31
C ASP A 167 -13.28 -0.59 20.54
N LYS A 168 -13.96 -1.33 19.65
CA LYS A 168 -13.30 -2.28 18.74
C LYS A 168 -12.43 -1.58 17.72
N ALA A 169 -12.85 -0.44 17.18
CA ALA A 169 -12.04 0.34 16.26
C ALA A 169 -10.71 0.76 16.89
N VAL A 170 -10.74 1.19 18.16
CA VAL A 170 -9.55 1.58 18.92
C VAL A 170 -8.60 0.39 19.11
N GLU A 171 -9.10 -0.82 19.34
CA GLU A 171 -8.26 -2.02 19.38
C GLU A 171 -7.51 -2.24 18.06
N TYR A 172 -8.19 -2.09 16.91
CA TYR A 172 -7.57 -2.22 15.59
C TYR A 172 -6.59 -1.08 15.28
N TYR A 173 -6.92 0.18 15.59
CA TYR A 173 -5.96 1.28 15.49
C TYR A 173 -4.74 1.05 16.39
N GLY A 174 -4.94 0.47 17.58
CA GLY A 174 -3.86 0.10 18.49
C GLY A 174 -2.86 -0.88 17.87
N GLN A 175 -3.29 -1.75 16.94
CA GLN A 175 -2.37 -2.66 16.24
C GLN A 175 -1.36 -1.91 15.37
N LEU A 176 -1.71 -0.75 14.80
CA LEU A 176 -0.78 0.06 14.01
C LEU A 176 0.42 0.55 14.84
N THR A 177 0.32 0.56 16.17
CA THR A 177 1.44 0.92 17.04
C THR A 177 2.58 -0.11 17.04
N GLN A 178 2.30 -1.34 16.56
CA GLN A 178 3.31 -2.37 16.33
C GLN A 178 4.15 -2.10 15.08
N ALA A 179 3.70 -1.21 14.19
CA ALA A 179 4.51 -0.77 13.07
C ALA A 179 5.71 0.06 13.60
N PRO A 180 6.91 -0.10 13.02
CA PRO A 180 8.11 0.55 13.53
C PRO A 180 8.15 2.07 13.24
N TRP A 181 7.21 2.60 12.45
CA TRP A 181 7.24 3.98 11.99
C TRP A 181 6.41 4.91 12.89
N PRO A 182 7.01 6.00 13.42
CA PRO A 182 6.30 6.98 14.23
C PRO A 182 5.09 7.61 13.53
N GLU A 183 5.13 7.76 12.20
CA GLU A 183 4.05 8.33 11.40
C GLU A 183 2.77 7.49 11.50
N PHE A 184 2.89 6.16 11.56
CA PHE A 184 1.74 5.26 11.70
C PHE A 184 1.12 5.36 13.09
N LYS A 185 1.94 5.58 14.12
CA LYS A 185 1.46 5.84 15.49
C LYS A 185 0.70 7.15 15.56
N ALA A 186 1.23 8.21 14.92
CA ALA A 186 0.56 9.50 14.86
C ALA A 186 -0.78 9.41 14.11
N GLN A 187 -0.81 8.74 12.94
CA GLN A 187 -2.03 8.51 12.18
C GLN A 187 -3.08 7.73 12.99
N ALA A 188 -2.67 6.63 13.64
CA ALA A 188 -3.56 5.82 14.46
C ALA A 188 -4.13 6.61 15.66
N GLY A 189 -3.28 7.34 16.40
CA GLY A 189 -3.72 8.16 17.52
C GLY A 189 -4.68 9.28 17.10
N THR A 190 -4.42 9.92 15.96
CA THR A 190 -5.32 10.95 15.42
C THR A 190 -6.68 10.35 15.07
N ALA A 191 -6.70 9.18 14.42
CA ALA A 191 -7.93 8.48 14.07
C ALA A 191 -8.71 8.05 15.32
N VAL A 192 -8.03 7.55 16.36
CA VAL A 192 -8.62 7.23 17.66
C VAL A 192 -9.26 8.46 18.29
N GLY A 193 -8.57 9.60 18.31
CA GLY A 193 -9.13 10.84 18.84
C GLY A 193 -10.41 11.27 18.11
N TRP A 194 -10.44 11.19 16.78
CA TRP A 194 -11.64 11.49 16.00
C TRP A 194 -12.77 10.49 16.23
N ALA A 195 -12.45 9.21 16.38
CA ALA A 195 -13.42 8.17 16.70
C ALA A 195 -14.08 8.43 18.06
N TYR A 196 -13.27 8.75 19.07
CA TYR A 196 -13.78 9.11 20.39
C TYR A 196 -14.64 10.37 20.35
N LEU A 197 -14.16 11.44 19.71
CA LEU A 197 -14.89 12.70 19.58
C LEU A 197 -16.25 12.49 18.88
N GLY A 198 -16.26 11.73 17.78
CA GLY A 198 -17.49 11.38 17.06
C GLY A 198 -18.49 10.54 17.87
N SER A 199 -18.01 9.82 18.89
CA SER A 199 -18.84 9.04 19.82
C SER A 199 -19.22 9.78 21.12
N GLY A 200 -18.84 11.05 21.26
CA GLY A 200 -19.12 11.86 22.46
C GLY A 200 -18.20 11.57 23.65
N LYS A 201 -17.13 10.79 23.45
CA LYS A 201 -16.11 10.47 24.47
C LYS A 201 -15.04 11.56 24.50
N ILE A 202 -15.41 12.73 25.02
CA ILE A 202 -14.61 13.96 24.89
C ILE A 202 -13.28 13.88 25.64
N ASP A 203 -13.26 13.33 26.86
CA ASP A 203 -12.03 13.21 27.66
C ASP A 203 -11.02 12.25 27.00
N GLU A 204 -11.50 11.12 26.47
CA GLU A 204 -10.66 10.16 25.74
C GLU A 204 -10.16 10.74 24.42
N ALA A 205 -10.97 11.55 23.74
CA ALA A 205 -10.56 12.28 22.54
C ALA A 205 -9.45 13.30 22.84
N ASP A 206 -9.63 14.15 23.87
CA ASP A 206 -8.62 15.13 24.27
C ASP A 206 -7.30 14.45 24.58
N LYS A 207 -7.35 13.34 25.34
CA LYS A 207 -6.17 12.55 25.66
C LYS A 207 -5.48 12.01 24.40
N ALA A 208 -6.23 11.35 23.51
CA ALA A 208 -5.67 10.77 22.29
C ALA A 208 -5.01 11.83 21.39
N PHE A 209 -5.65 12.98 21.21
CA PHE A 209 -5.07 14.08 20.43
C PHE A 209 -3.83 14.68 21.11
N SER A 210 -3.83 14.82 22.44
CA SER A 210 -2.67 15.30 23.21
C SER A 210 -1.46 14.38 23.05
N ASP A 211 -1.70 13.07 23.15
CA ASP A 211 -0.65 12.06 23.01
C ASP A 211 -0.01 12.13 21.60
N VAL A 212 -0.80 12.39 20.55
CA VAL A 212 -0.28 12.59 19.18
C VAL A 212 0.54 13.88 19.05
N ILE A 213 0.05 15.00 19.59
CA ILE A 213 0.75 16.30 19.51
C ILE A 213 2.14 16.21 20.15
N ALA A 214 2.29 15.41 21.20
CA ALA A 214 3.56 15.17 21.89
C ALA A 214 4.55 14.27 21.11
N LEU A 215 4.10 13.54 20.08
CA LEU A 215 4.98 12.68 19.29
C LEU A 215 6.03 13.49 18.52
N GLN A 216 7.25 12.93 18.49
CA GLN A 216 8.32 13.38 17.62
C GLN A 216 8.27 12.57 16.33
N ILE A 217 7.96 13.24 15.22
CA ILE A 217 7.92 12.65 13.87
C ILE A 217 8.75 13.52 12.94
N SER A 218 9.49 12.89 12.03
CA SER A 218 10.38 13.57 11.07
C SER A 218 9.78 13.68 9.66
N GLY A 219 8.59 13.10 9.46
CA GLY A 219 7.88 13.05 8.18
C GLY A 219 6.69 13.99 8.11
N ASP A 220 5.61 13.51 7.49
CA ASP A 220 4.35 14.25 7.34
C ASP A 220 3.72 14.58 8.70
N ASP A 221 3.61 15.89 8.99
CA ASP A 221 3.05 16.39 10.25
C ASP A 221 1.51 16.56 10.21
N THR A 222 0.86 16.19 9.10
CA THR A 222 -0.60 16.25 8.92
C THR A 222 -1.37 15.60 10.08
N PRO A 223 -1.00 14.42 10.62
CA PRO A 223 -1.71 13.83 11.76
C PRO A 223 -1.70 14.73 13.00
N LYS A 224 -0.61 15.45 13.27
CA LYS A 224 -0.49 16.36 14.41
C LYS A 224 -1.29 17.65 14.21
N VAL A 225 -1.33 18.17 12.98
CA VAL A 225 -2.22 19.28 12.62
C VAL A 225 -3.69 18.90 12.85
N LEU A 226 -4.10 17.74 12.34
CA LEU A 226 -5.45 17.21 12.54
C LEU A 226 -5.77 16.95 14.03
N ALA A 227 -4.80 16.45 14.80
CA ALA A 227 -4.96 16.27 16.24
C ALA A 227 -5.12 17.60 16.98
N THR A 228 -4.40 18.65 16.58
CA THR A 228 -4.55 20.01 17.14
C THR A 228 -5.96 20.55 16.88
N ILE A 229 -6.49 20.37 15.67
CA ILE A 229 -7.86 20.74 15.32
C ILE A 229 -8.86 19.93 16.15
N GLY A 230 -8.65 18.62 16.30
CA GLY A 230 -9.51 17.74 17.10
C GLY A 230 -9.53 18.12 18.57
N LYS A 231 -8.37 18.38 19.17
CA LYS A 231 -8.25 18.84 20.56
C LYS A 231 -9.01 20.14 20.80
N ALA A 232 -8.92 21.10 19.87
CA ALA A 232 -9.68 22.35 19.98
C ALA A 232 -11.21 22.15 19.97
N ARG A 233 -11.71 21.04 19.40
CA ARG A 233 -13.13 20.68 19.42
C ARG A 233 -13.58 19.94 20.69
N CYS A 234 -12.65 19.63 21.59
CA CYS A 234 -12.95 19.01 22.89
C CYS A 234 -13.25 20.06 23.98
N LEU A 235 -13.09 21.36 23.68
CA LEU A 235 -13.38 22.51 24.55
C LEU A 235 -14.81 22.99 24.37
#